data_AF-A0A0N1AL17-F1
#
_entry.id   AF-A0A0N1AL17-F1
#
_cell.length_a   1.000
_cell.length_b   1.000
_cell.length_c   1.000
_cell.angle_alpha   90.00
_cell.angle_beta   90.00
_cell.angle_gamma   90.00
#
_symmetry.space_group_name_H-M   'P 1'
#
loop_
_entity.id
_entity.type
_entity.pdbx_description
1 polymer ?
#
loop_
_entity_poly.entity_id
_entity_poly.type
_entity_poly.pdbx_seq_one_letter_code
_entity_poly.pdbx_strand_id
1 'polypeptide(L)'
;MSELQPTKLSGIARPADVGAMLAEICEHFVEHSDVVHADGVATLKSQDWTIHIVAAEDVLQIEISTLGEEALAVTQTMFAEHLFYFAGDEPFSLEWSKPAAKVKPPGFHEATVVGVKDVTPRMRRVTLSVADVTPFLDRNMHVRLLVPPKDQTPVWPHLQENGRIGWPDELLVRIYTIRYVDAEARQISLDILQHPAEGVATPGADFARDSEIGQQVAIMGPGGGGLPAAQDIFFAGDESALPAIARMVEEAPSSMTMRAIIEVEDAGEEQPLRGLSPVHVEWLHRSSYSVGDAYVLVDRVKTALKDVEDETFVWFAGEKADVRTIKRHLAEKARDRRRQYVAWYWEKES
;
A
#
# COMPACT_ATOMS: atom_id res chain seq x y z
N MET A 1 7.96 22.46 -20.34
CA MET A 1 8.07 21.04 -19.93
C MET A 1 9.36 20.53 -20.54
N SER A 2 10.37 20.19 -19.73
CA SER A 2 11.58 19.56 -20.26
C SER A 2 11.18 18.18 -20.80
N GLU A 3 11.55 17.85 -22.04
CA GLU A 3 11.43 16.47 -22.51
C GLU A 3 12.29 15.59 -21.60
N LEU A 4 11.66 14.63 -20.92
CA LEU A 4 12.37 13.66 -20.09
C LEU A 4 13.23 12.79 -21.01
N GLN A 5 14.53 12.75 -20.76
CA GLN A 5 15.44 11.94 -21.57
C GLN A 5 15.33 10.46 -21.19
N PRO A 6 15.39 9.55 -22.17
CA PRO A 6 15.49 8.13 -21.90
C PRO A 6 16.73 7.83 -21.06
N THR A 7 16.56 7.07 -19.98
CA THR A 7 17.66 6.64 -19.11
C THR A 7 17.72 5.12 -19.03
N LYS A 8 18.93 4.59 -18.86
CA LYS A 8 19.20 3.16 -18.79
C LYS A 8 20.08 2.80 -17.60
N LEU A 9 19.85 1.61 -17.07
CA LEU A 9 20.67 0.96 -16.05
C LEU A 9 20.83 -0.52 -16.40
N SER A 10 22.04 -1.04 -16.26
CA SER A 10 22.30 -2.47 -16.46
C SER A 10 22.62 -3.12 -15.11
N GLY A 11 22.21 -4.36 -14.91
CA GLY A 11 22.48 -5.13 -13.70
C GLY A 11 22.85 -6.58 -13.99
N ILE A 12 23.50 -7.21 -13.02
CA ILE A 12 23.82 -8.63 -13.03
C ILE A 12 23.28 -9.23 -11.74
N ALA A 13 22.31 -10.13 -11.86
CA ALA A 13 21.81 -10.93 -10.75
C ALA A 13 22.41 -12.34 -10.80
N ARG A 14 22.79 -12.88 -9.65
CA ARG A 14 23.33 -14.25 -9.49
C ARG A 14 22.45 -15.02 -8.51
N PRO A 15 21.38 -15.67 -8.99
CA PRO A 15 20.55 -16.55 -8.17
C PRO A 15 21.14 -17.96 -8.04
N ALA A 16 20.65 -18.74 -7.10
CA ALA A 16 20.98 -20.17 -6.97
C ALA A 16 20.54 -20.99 -8.20
N ASP A 17 19.43 -20.60 -8.85
CA ASP A 17 18.93 -21.18 -10.09
C ASP A 17 18.43 -20.07 -11.03
N VAL A 18 19.13 -19.88 -12.15
CA VAL A 18 18.83 -18.84 -13.16
C VAL A 18 17.49 -19.10 -13.84
N GLY A 19 17.19 -20.35 -14.17
CA GLY A 19 15.98 -20.74 -14.88
C GLY A 19 14.74 -20.57 -14.00
N ALA A 20 14.82 -21.03 -12.76
CA ALA A 20 13.75 -20.88 -11.79
C ALA A 20 13.48 -19.40 -11.47
N MET A 21 14.53 -18.60 -11.23
CA MET A 21 14.39 -17.16 -11.00
C MET A 21 13.74 -16.44 -12.20
N LEU A 22 14.15 -16.75 -13.44
CA LEU A 22 13.54 -16.14 -14.62
C LEU A 22 12.06 -16.51 -14.76
N ALA A 23 11.71 -17.78 -14.49
CA ALA A 23 10.33 -18.25 -14.52
C ALA A 23 9.46 -17.51 -13.48
N GLU A 24 9.93 -17.40 -12.24
CA GLU A 24 9.24 -16.69 -11.16
C GLU A 24 9.02 -15.21 -11.51
N ILE A 25 10.05 -14.53 -12.05
CA ILE A 25 9.92 -13.15 -12.53
C ILE A 25 8.81 -13.04 -13.58
N CYS A 26 8.80 -13.95 -14.57
CA CYS A 26 7.81 -13.89 -15.64
C CYS A 26 6.40 -14.16 -15.10
N GLU A 27 6.22 -15.14 -14.21
CA GLU A 27 4.92 -15.46 -13.62
C GLU A 27 4.36 -14.30 -12.79
N HIS A 28 5.19 -13.72 -11.91
CA HIS A 28 4.76 -12.63 -11.03
C HIS A 28 4.41 -11.34 -11.81
N PHE A 29 5.21 -10.97 -12.80
CA PHE A 29 5.06 -9.69 -13.48
C PHE A 29 3.97 -9.65 -14.57
N VAL A 30 3.35 -10.78 -14.92
CA VAL A 30 2.19 -10.82 -15.83
C VAL A 30 0.99 -10.05 -15.28
N GLU A 31 0.84 -9.95 -13.95
CA GLU A 31 -0.23 -9.14 -13.34
C GLU A 31 0.04 -7.62 -13.41
N HIS A 32 1.28 -7.21 -13.73
CA HIS A 32 1.75 -5.82 -13.61
C HIS A 32 2.31 -5.23 -14.92
N SER A 33 2.58 -6.06 -15.93
CA SER A 33 3.23 -5.66 -17.17
C SER A 33 2.93 -6.63 -18.31
N ASP A 34 3.15 -6.18 -19.54
CA ASP A 34 3.20 -7.08 -20.69
C ASP A 34 4.51 -7.87 -20.63
N VAL A 35 4.40 -9.19 -20.51
CA VAL A 35 5.53 -10.11 -20.40
C VAL A 35 5.66 -10.93 -21.68
N VAL A 36 6.82 -10.84 -22.32
CA VAL A 36 7.21 -11.70 -23.45
C VAL A 36 8.48 -12.42 -23.08
N HIS A 37 8.47 -13.76 -23.09
CA HIS A 37 9.65 -14.55 -22.82
C HIS A 37 9.79 -15.74 -23.77
N ALA A 38 11.02 -16.02 -24.20
CA ALA A 38 11.39 -17.16 -25.04
C ALA A 38 12.89 -17.40 -24.94
N ASP A 39 13.32 -18.67 -24.97
CA ASP A 39 14.73 -19.07 -25.09
C ASP A 39 15.68 -18.37 -24.08
N GLY A 40 15.27 -18.25 -22.81
CA GLY A 40 16.07 -17.61 -21.76
C GLY A 40 16.10 -16.08 -21.82
N VAL A 41 15.32 -15.47 -22.69
CA VAL A 41 15.16 -14.02 -22.79
C VAL A 41 13.76 -13.63 -22.32
N ALA A 42 13.65 -12.62 -21.47
CA ALA A 42 12.38 -12.01 -21.10
C ALA A 42 12.39 -10.50 -21.31
N THR A 43 11.24 -9.95 -21.68
CA THR A 43 10.98 -8.51 -21.73
C THR A 43 9.69 -8.22 -21.00
N LEU A 44 9.81 -7.40 -19.96
CA LEU A 44 8.71 -6.89 -19.15
C LEU A 44 8.48 -5.43 -19.55
N LYS A 45 7.26 -5.08 -19.97
CA LYS A 45 6.96 -3.73 -20.44
C LYS A 45 5.73 -3.16 -19.73
N SER A 46 5.91 -1.99 -19.13
CA SER A 46 4.83 -1.16 -18.62
C SER A 46 4.72 0.13 -19.45
N GLN A 47 3.83 1.03 -19.05
CA GLN A 47 3.67 2.33 -19.68
C GLN A 47 4.94 3.19 -19.58
N ASP A 48 5.61 3.13 -18.42
CA ASP A 48 6.68 4.08 -18.08
C ASP A 48 8.09 3.45 -18.01
N TRP A 49 8.16 2.11 -18.11
CA TRP A 49 9.42 1.38 -17.99
C TRP A 49 9.45 0.11 -18.83
N THR A 50 10.66 -0.35 -19.14
CA THR A 50 10.92 -1.64 -19.79
C THR A 50 12.10 -2.31 -19.08
N ILE A 51 11.96 -3.60 -18.76
CA ILE A 51 13.03 -4.43 -18.19
C ILE A 51 13.30 -5.56 -19.16
N HIS A 52 14.53 -5.64 -19.67
CA HIS A 52 15.00 -6.72 -20.52
C HIS A 52 15.92 -7.64 -19.72
N ILE A 53 15.71 -8.95 -19.84
CA ILE A 53 16.38 -9.96 -19.00
C ILE A 53 16.99 -11.05 -19.89
N VAL A 54 18.31 -11.13 -19.81
CA VAL A 54 19.33 -12.05 -20.29
C VAL A 54 19.66 -13.30 -19.46
N ALA A 55 19.06 -14.49 -19.63
CA ALA A 55 19.61 -15.67 -18.96
C ALA A 55 20.93 -16.11 -19.61
N ALA A 56 21.97 -16.20 -18.79
CA ALA A 56 23.25 -16.83 -19.11
C ALA A 56 23.55 -17.92 -18.06
N GLU A 57 24.64 -18.66 -18.23
CA GLU A 57 24.94 -19.90 -17.47
C GLU A 57 24.69 -19.76 -15.96
N ASP A 58 25.26 -18.74 -15.31
CA ASP A 58 25.15 -18.53 -13.85
C ASP A 58 24.52 -17.18 -13.47
N VAL A 59 24.04 -16.41 -14.44
CA VAL A 59 23.58 -15.03 -14.20
C VAL A 59 22.35 -14.63 -15.01
N LEU A 60 21.60 -13.69 -14.47
CA LEU A 60 20.63 -12.89 -15.24
C LEU A 60 21.24 -11.52 -15.53
N GLN A 61 21.41 -11.18 -16.81
CA GLN A 61 21.76 -9.83 -17.26
C GLN A 61 20.49 -9.01 -17.39
N ILE A 62 20.43 -7.86 -16.74
CA ILE A 62 19.22 -7.03 -16.65
C ILE A 62 19.52 -5.68 -17.31
N GLU A 63 18.61 -5.17 -18.13
CA GLU A 63 18.60 -3.78 -18.58
C GLU A 63 17.25 -3.13 -18.26
N ILE A 64 17.28 -2.09 -17.44
CA ILE A 64 16.12 -1.23 -17.14
C ILE A 64 16.20 0.01 -18.03
N SER A 65 15.11 0.34 -18.70
CA SER A 65 14.93 1.56 -19.48
C SER A 65 13.68 2.32 -19.03
N THR A 66 13.81 3.62 -18.77
CA THR A 66 12.69 4.50 -18.35
C THR A 66 12.81 5.90 -18.96
N LEU A 67 11.80 6.74 -18.75
CA LEU A 67 11.83 8.17 -19.09
C LEU A 67 12.18 8.99 -17.83
N GLY A 68 13.47 9.33 -17.68
CA GLY A 68 13.98 10.12 -16.56
C GLY A 68 14.58 9.32 -15.39
N GLU A 69 15.46 9.95 -14.61
CA GLU A 69 16.23 9.31 -13.51
C GLU A 69 15.35 8.91 -12.31
N GLU A 70 14.29 9.65 -12.02
CA GLU A 70 13.38 9.32 -10.91
C GLU A 70 12.62 8.01 -11.18
N ALA A 71 12.04 7.88 -12.38
CA ALA A 71 11.40 6.65 -12.82
C ALA A 71 12.39 5.48 -12.82
N LEU A 72 13.64 5.70 -13.27
CA LEU A 72 14.68 4.69 -13.23
C LEU A 72 14.95 4.19 -11.80
N ALA A 73 15.10 5.10 -10.83
CA ALA A 73 15.35 4.74 -9.45
C ALA A 73 14.16 4.00 -8.80
N VAL A 74 12.91 4.41 -9.10
CA VAL A 74 11.70 3.69 -8.68
C VAL A 74 11.69 2.27 -9.24
N THR A 75 11.91 2.11 -10.56
CA THR A 75 11.90 0.80 -11.22
C THR A 75 13.05 -0.08 -10.74
N GLN A 76 14.26 0.47 -10.56
CA GLN A 76 15.40 -0.26 -10.00
C GLN A 76 15.08 -0.81 -8.60
N THR A 77 14.55 0.04 -7.72
CA THR A 77 14.20 -0.35 -6.35
C THR A 77 13.11 -1.41 -6.33
N MET A 78 12.04 -1.18 -7.08
CA MET A 78 10.93 -2.12 -7.22
C MET A 78 11.44 -3.48 -7.70
N PHE A 79 12.25 -3.51 -8.75
CA PHE A 79 12.72 -4.76 -9.32
C PHE A 79 13.71 -5.47 -8.38
N ALA A 80 14.63 -4.73 -7.76
CA ALA A 80 15.56 -5.28 -6.77
C ALA A 80 14.81 -5.95 -5.59
N GLU A 81 13.82 -5.29 -4.99
CA GLU A 81 13.05 -5.89 -3.88
C GLU A 81 12.35 -7.20 -4.30
N HIS A 82 11.81 -7.28 -5.52
CA HIS A 82 11.22 -8.51 -6.03
C HIS A 82 12.25 -9.63 -6.22
N LEU A 83 13.42 -9.34 -6.81
CA LEU A 83 14.46 -10.34 -7.00
C LEU A 83 14.94 -10.94 -5.67
N PHE A 84 15.14 -10.10 -4.65
CA PHE A 84 15.50 -10.58 -3.32
C PHE A 84 14.35 -11.33 -2.63
N TYR A 85 13.10 -10.91 -2.86
CA TYR A 85 11.94 -11.64 -2.36
C TYR A 85 11.82 -13.04 -2.98
N PHE A 86 11.99 -13.16 -4.29
CA PHE A 86 11.96 -14.44 -5.00
C PHE A 86 13.11 -15.37 -4.60
N ALA A 87 14.28 -14.80 -4.29
CA ALA A 87 15.41 -15.59 -3.79
C ALA A 87 15.15 -16.17 -2.39
N GLY A 88 14.37 -15.48 -1.56
CA GLY A 88 14.10 -15.91 -0.19
C GLY A 88 15.40 -16.07 0.62
N ASP A 89 15.63 -17.28 1.14
CA ASP A 89 16.82 -17.62 1.92
C ASP A 89 17.98 -18.19 1.06
N GLU A 90 17.78 -18.34 -0.25
CA GLU A 90 18.81 -18.87 -1.16
C GLU A 90 19.92 -17.84 -1.40
N PRO A 91 21.17 -18.28 -1.66
CA PRO A 91 22.26 -17.37 -2.03
C PRO A 91 21.90 -16.52 -3.25
N PHE A 92 21.95 -15.20 -3.08
CA PHE A 92 21.63 -14.25 -4.14
C PHE A 92 22.50 -12.99 -4.05
N SER A 93 22.96 -12.51 -5.22
CA SER A 93 23.61 -11.20 -5.33
C SER A 93 23.09 -10.42 -6.52
N LEU A 94 23.10 -9.09 -6.41
CA LEU A 94 22.67 -8.17 -7.44
C LEU A 94 23.60 -6.97 -7.49
N GLU A 95 24.19 -6.73 -8.65
CA GLU A 95 25.12 -5.65 -8.91
C GLU A 95 24.59 -4.77 -10.05
N TRP A 96 24.63 -3.45 -9.89
CA TRP A 96 24.22 -2.50 -10.92
C TRP A 96 25.44 -1.81 -11.53
N SER A 97 25.36 -1.46 -12.82
CA SER A 97 26.44 -0.84 -13.59
C SER A 97 26.79 0.58 -13.14
N LYS A 98 25.88 1.21 -12.40
CA LYS A 98 26.11 2.47 -11.70
C LYS A 98 25.94 2.20 -10.20
N PRO A 99 26.87 2.67 -9.35
CA PRO A 99 26.67 2.61 -7.92
C PRO A 99 25.40 3.40 -7.55
N ALA A 100 24.61 2.87 -6.62
CA ALA A 100 23.47 3.62 -6.10
C ALA A 100 23.99 4.95 -5.51
N ALA A 101 23.41 6.06 -5.96
CA ALA A 101 23.71 7.33 -5.32
C ALA A 101 23.29 7.24 -3.84
N LYS A 102 24.08 7.81 -2.93
CA LYS A 102 23.72 7.93 -1.50
C LYS A 102 22.63 9.00 -1.32
N VAL A 103 21.52 8.80 -1.99
CA VAL A 103 20.35 9.67 -2.01
C VAL A 103 19.21 8.99 -1.27
N LYS A 104 18.24 9.81 -0.87
CA LYS A 104 16.99 9.31 -0.30
C LYS A 104 16.29 8.42 -1.32
N PRO A 105 15.61 7.33 -0.88
CA PRO A 105 14.85 6.49 -1.78
C PRO A 105 13.80 7.29 -2.57
N PRO A 106 13.39 6.81 -3.75
CA PRO A 106 12.33 7.44 -4.52
C PRO A 106 11.02 7.55 -3.73
N GLY A 107 10.26 8.61 -4.00
CA GLY A 107 9.02 8.90 -3.30
C GLY A 107 9.19 9.22 -1.82
N PHE A 108 10.41 9.54 -1.35
CA PHE A 108 10.66 9.99 0.02
C PHE A 108 10.40 11.49 0.15
N HIS A 109 9.58 11.87 1.12
CA HIS A 109 9.29 13.26 1.47
C HIS A 109 9.45 13.45 2.97
N GLU A 110 10.33 14.37 3.38
CA GLU A 110 10.32 14.84 4.77
C GLU A 110 9.02 15.59 5.03
N ALA A 111 8.50 15.43 6.24
CA ALA A 111 7.27 16.04 6.67
C ALA A 111 7.39 16.53 8.12
N THR A 112 6.46 17.37 8.51
CA THR A 112 6.36 17.85 9.89
C THR A 112 4.92 17.76 10.35
N VAL A 113 4.70 17.26 11.57
CA VAL A 113 3.38 17.24 12.19
C VAL A 113 2.92 18.68 12.42
N VAL A 114 1.80 19.07 11.81
CA VAL A 114 1.22 20.42 11.91
C VAL A 114 -0.20 20.42 12.48
N GLY A 115 -0.80 19.25 12.67
CA GLY A 115 -2.10 19.11 13.31
C GLY A 115 -2.31 17.71 13.89
N VAL A 116 -2.97 17.63 15.03
CA VAL A 116 -3.45 16.37 15.61
C VAL A 116 -4.84 16.62 16.20
N LYS A 117 -5.80 15.74 15.89
CA LYS A 117 -7.15 15.80 16.48
C LYS A 117 -7.81 14.43 16.52
N ASP A 118 -8.75 14.26 17.44
CA ASP A 118 -9.64 13.10 17.46
C ASP A 118 -10.79 13.33 16.47
N VAL A 119 -11.01 12.37 15.58
CA VAL A 119 -12.14 12.32 14.62
C VAL A 119 -13.33 11.62 15.29
N THR A 120 -13.03 10.51 15.97
CA THR A 120 -13.90 9.74 16.87
C THR A 120 -13.04 9.32 18.07
N PRO A 121 -13.62 8.78 19.16
CA PRO A 121 -12.84 8.38 20.33
C PRO A 121 -11.66 7.45 20.04
N ARG A 122 -11.75 6.60 19.00
CA ARG A 122 -10.67 5.71 18.57
C ARG A 122 -10.08 6.03 17.20
N MET A 123 -10.43 7.12 16.54
CA MET A 123 -9.78 7.54 15.30
C MET A 123 -9.09 8.88 15.47
N ARG A 124 -7.76 8.90 15.33
CA ARG A 124 -6.96 10.12 15.48
C ARG A 124 -6.39 10.56 14.14
N ARG A 125 -6.67 11.79 13.75
CA ARG A 125 -6.11 12.41 12.54
C ARG A 125 -4.80 13.11 12.86
N VAL A 126 -3.75 12.75 12.14
CA VAL A 126 -2.46 13.45 12.11
C VAL A 126 -2.32 14.15 10.77
N THR A 127 -2.08 15.46 10.80
CA THR A 127 -1.86 16.29 9.61
C THR A 127 -0.38 16.65 9.50
N LEU A 128 0.19 16.39 8.33
CA LEU A 128 1.59 16.59 8.03
C LEU A 128 1.74 17.69 6.97
N SER A 129 2.65 18.64 7.20
CA SER A 129 3.11 19.54 6.14
C SER A 129 4.25 18.88 5.38
N VAL A 130 4.18 18.94 4.06
CA VAL A 130 5.21 18.43 3.14
C VAL A 130 5.60 19.54 2.16
N ALA A 131 6.85 19.53 1.70
CA ALA A 131 7.34 20.60 0.82
C ALA A 131 6.61 20.64 -0.53
N ASP A 132 6.28 19.45 -1.05
CA ASP A 132 5.54 19.22 -2.29
C ASP A 132 4.50 18.12 -2.06
N VAL A 133 3.24 18.42 -2.38
CA VAL A 133 2.14 17.46 -2.30
C VAL A 133 1.76 16.87 -3.66
N THR A 134 2.32 17.36 -4.76
CA THR A 134 1.92 16.96 -6.12
C THR A 134 1.87 15.45 -6.31
N PRO A 135 2.83 14.64 -5.79
CA PRO A 135 2.75 13.18 -5.90
C PRO A 135 1.51 12.55 -5.25
N PHE A 136 0.92 13.19 -4.24
CA PHE A 136 -0.22 12.68 -3.47
C PHE A 136 -1.58 13.12 -4.00
N LEU A 137 -1.62 13.99 -5.00
CA LEU A 137 -2.86 14.45 -5.63
C LEU A 137 -3.47 13.39 -6.58
N ASP A 138 -2.71 12.35 -6.89
CA ASP A 138 -3.19 11.24 -7.71
C ASP A 138 -4.02 10.24 -6.88
N ARG A 139 -4.56 9.23 -7.56
CA ARG A 139 -5.48 8.22 -7.05
C ARG A 139 -4.87 7.29 -5.99
N ASN A 140 -3.56 7.31 -5.78
CA ASN A 140 -2.91 6.41 -4.83
C ASN A 140 -3.34 6.69 -3.38
N MET A 141 -3.66 5.62 -2.66
CA MET A 141 -4.32 5.71 -1.36
C MET A 141 -3.37 5.70 -0.17
N HIS A 142 -2.18 5.11 -0.28
CA HIS A 142 -1.34 4.79 0.88
C HIS A 142 0.04 5.40 0.82
N VAL A 143 0.57 5.74 1.99
CA VAL A 143 1.98 6.07 2.22
C VAL A 143 2.53 5.21 3.34
N ARG A 144 3.83 4.93 3.29
CA ARG A 144 4.59 4.54 4.47
C ARG A 144 4.86 5.81 5.27
N LEU A 145 4.45 5.85 6.53
CA LEU A 145 4.87 6.82 7.52
C LEU A 145 6.15 6.30 8.20
N LEU A 146 7.14 7.17 8.30
CA LEU A 146 8.45 6.91 8.88
C LEU A 146 8.62 7.83 10.10
N VAL A 147 8.66 7.23 11.28
CA VAL A 147 8.76 7.97 12.54
C VAL A 147 10.11 7.62 13.19
N PRO A 148 11.03 8.60 13.31
CA PRO A 148 12.28 8.39 14.00
C PRO A 148 12.05 8.22 15.51
N PRO A 149 12.98 7.60 16.24
CA PRO A 149 12.94 7.59 17.70
C PRO A 149 12.80 9.00 18.27
N LYS A 150 12.00 9.14 19.34
CA LYS A 150 11.82 10.43 20.03
C LYS A 150 13.16 10.97 20.51
N ASP A 151 13.30 12.29 20.46
CA ASP A 151 14.46 13.06 20.95
C ASP A 151 15.81 12.70 20.29
N GLN A 152 15.79 12.00 19.16
CA GLN A 152 16.99 11.67 18.38
C GLN A 152 17.00 12.42 17.04
N THR A 153 18.21 12.66 16.50
CA THR A 153 18.33 13.16 15.12
C THR A 153 17.83 12.09 14.16
N PRO A 154 16.91 12.40 13.23
CA PRO A 154 16.38 11.40 12.33
C PRO A 154 17.46 10.77 11.46
N VAL A 155 17.51 9.44 11.45
CA VAL A 155 18.24 8.66 10.46
C VAL A 155 17.23 8.15 9.46
N TRP A 156 17.37 8.56 8.20
CA TRP A 156 16.44 8.22 7.13
C TRP A 156 16.92 7.01 6.32
N PRO A 157 16.01 6.27 5.66
CA PRO A 157 16.41 5.22 4.74
C PRO A 157 17.23 5.80 3.57
N HIS A 158 18.06 4.95 2.99
CA HIS A 158 18.91 5.27 1.84
C HIS A 158 18.88 4.12 0.83
N LEU A 159 19.24 4.40 -0.42
CA LEU A 159 19.44 3.35 -1.40
C LEU A 159 20.77 2.63 -1.14
N GLN A 160 20.72 1.31 -1.12
CA GLN A 160 21.89 0.43 -1.05
C GLN A 160 22.46 0.18 -2.45
N GLU A 161 23.72 -0.27 -2.53
CA GLU A 161 24.40 -0.53 -3.81
C GLU A 161 23.68 -1.57 -4.69
N ASN A 162 22.98 -2.53 -4.06
CA ASN A 162 22.15 -3.53 -4.73
C ASN A 162 20.78 -2.98 -5.21
N GLY A 163 20.50 -1.69 -5.00
CA GLY A 163 19.25 -1.02 -5.39
C GLY A 163 18.11 -1.17 -4.38
N ARG A 164 18.28 -1.89 -3.26
CA ARG A 164 17.26 -2.00 -2.20
C ARG A 164 17.26 -0.79 -1.29
N ILE A 165 16.19 -0.67 -0.50
CA ILE A 165 16.13 0.34 0.55
C ILE A 165 16.81 -0.18 1.82
N GLY A 166 17.85 0.52 2.26
CA GLY A 166 18.48 0.31 3.57
C GLY A 166 17.66 1.01 4.66
N TRP A 167 16.89 0.23 5.41
CA TRP A 167 16.07 0.72 6.52
C TRP A 167 16.88 0.82 7.82
N PRO A 168 16.83 1.94 8.55
CA PRO A 168 17.40 2.02 9.90
C PRO A 168 16.58 1.19 10.90
N ASP A 169 17.26 0.46 11.79
CA ASP A 169 16.63 -0.52 12.69
C ASP A 169 15.59 0.09 13.65
N GLU A 170 15.86 1.28 14.20
CA GLU A 170 14.95 1.94 15.16
C GLU A 170 13.84 2.78 14.48
N LEU A 171 13.80 2.81 13.14
CA LEU A 171 12.82 3.62 12.41
C LEU A 171 11.47 2.90 12.37
N LEU A 172 10.45 3.51 12.97
CA LEU A 172 9.09 2.99 12.87
C LEU A 172 8.57 3.23 11.44
N VAL A 173 8.21 2.14 10.75
CA VAL A 173 7.58 2.18 9.43
C VAL A 173 6.18 1.59 9.51
N ARG A 174 5.16 2.38 9.16
CA ARG A 174 3.75 1.92 9.11
C ARG A 174 3.07 2.43 7.85
N ILE A 175 2.18 1.62 7.28
CA ILE A 175 1.42 2.02 6.09
C ILE A 175 0.10 2.64 6.57
N TYR A 176 -0.20 3.84 6.06
CA TYR A 176 -1.45 4.53 6.35
C TYR A 176 -2.08 5.06 5.06
N THR A 177 -3.40 5.18 5.10
CA THR A 177 -4.17 5.83 4.04
C THR A 177 -3.98 7.35 4.13
N ILE A 178 -3.63 7.97 3.01
CA ILE A 178 -3.77 9.41 2.79
C ILE A 178 -5.27 9.71 2.79
N ARG A 179 -5.76 10.32 3.87
CA ARG A 179 -7.16 10.64 4.05
C ARG A 179 -7.59 11.90 3.30
N TYR A 180 -6.74 12.92 3.31
CA TYR A 180 -6.93 14.20 2.60
C TYR A 180 -5.61 14.75 2.12
N VAL A 181 -5.63 15.49 1.00
CA VAL A 181 -4.54 16.32 0.53
C VAL A 181 -5.05 17.73 0.32
N ASP A 182 -4.43 18.69 1.00
CA ASP A 182 -4.65 20.12 0.82
C ASP A 182 -3.49 20.70 0.01
N ALA A 183 -3.74 21.00 -1.26
CA ALA A 183 -2.72 21.51 -2.17
C ALA A 183 -2.29 22.95 -1.86
N GLU A 184 -3.19 23.76 -1.33
CA GLU A 184 -2.92 25.15 -1.01
C GLU A 184 -2.06 25.24 0.25
N ALA A 185 -2.43 24.49 1.30
CA ALA A 185 -1.68 24.42 2.55
C ALA A 185 -0.44 23.52 2.48
N ARG A 186 -0.31 22.71 1.41
CA ARG A 186 0.70 21.65 1.25
C ARG A 186 0.70 20.67 2.42
N GLN A 187 -0.50 20.18 2.73
CA GLN A 187 -0.72 19.28 3.84
C GLN A 187 -1.34 17.97 3.38
N ILE A 188 -0.99 16.90 4.08
CA ILE A 188 -1.65 15.60 3.96
C ILE A 188 -2.18 15.21 5.34
N SER A 189 -3.29 14.48 5.38
CA SER A 189 -3.82 13.95 6.64
C SER A 189 -3.87 12.44 6.61
N LEU A 190 -3.53 11.82 7.73
CA LEU A 190 -3.60 10.38 7.97
C LEU A 190 -4.55 10.13 9.14
N ASP A 191 -5.49 9.20 8.98
CA ASP A 191 -6.36 8.75 10.07
C ASP A 191 -5.80 7.45 10.64
N ILE A 192 -5.53 7.45 11.95
CA ILE A 192 -4.82 6.39 12.66
C ILE A 192 -5.72 5.85 13.78
N LEU A 193 -6.11 4.59 13.63
CA LEU A 193 -6.89 3.85 14.62
C LEU A 193 -6.13 3.74 15.95
N GLN A 194 -6.81 4.06 17.04
CA GLN A 194 -6.37 3.90 18.41
C GLN A 194 -6.91 2.58 18.96
N HIS A 195 -6.02 1.64 19.23
CA HIS A 195 -6.37 0.29 19.65
C HIS A 195 -5.49 -0.15 20.84
N PRO A 196 -5.48 0.59 21.96
CA PRO A 196 -4.66 0.23 23.11
C PRO A 196 -5.04 -1.16 23.59
N ALA A 197 -4.04 -2.01 23.80
CA ALA A 197 -4.19 -3.35 24.32
C ALA A 197 -3.14 -3.56 25.42
N GLU A 198 -3.58 -4.02 26.59
CA GLU A 198 -2.68 -4.21 27.73
C GLU A 198 -1.57 -5.21 27.38
N GLY A 199 -0.31 -4.80 27.60
CA GLY A 199 0.85 -5.63 27.30
C GLY A 199 1.22 -5.77 25.82
N VAL A 200 0.48 -5.13 24.90
CA VAL A 200 0.74 -5.17 23.45
C VAL A 200 1.19 -3.80 22.97
N ALA A 201 2.35 -3.74 22.30
CA ALA A 201 2.85 -2.50 21.74
C ALA A 201 2.02 -2.08 20.51
N THR A 202 1.66 -0.80 20.44
CA THR A 202 0.84 -0.27 19.34
C THR A 202 1.53 0.92 18.69
N PRO A 203 2.77 0.78 18.19
CA PRO A 203 3.67 1.90 17.96
C PRO A 203 3.12 2.96 16.98
N GLY A 204 2.29 2.56 16.01
CA GLY A 204 1.61 3.49 15.12
C GLY A 204 0.51 4.31 15.82
N ALA A 205 -0.31 3.66 16.65
CA ALA A 205 -1.30 4.34 17.48
C ALA A 205 -0.62 5.20 18.56
N ASP A 206 0.45 4.69 19.18
CA ASP A 206 1.26 5.40 20.17
C ASP A 206 1.86 6.69 19.58
N PHE A 207 2.41 6.61 18.36
CA PHE A 207 2.86 7.79 17.62
C PHE A 207 1.73 8.80 17.44
N ALA A 208 0.55 8.38 16.96
CA ALA A 208 -0.55 9.31 16.70
C ALA A 208 -1.07 9.95 18.00
N ARG A 209 -1.16 9.18 19.09
CA ARG A 209 -1.56 9.65 20.42
C ARG A 209 -0.59 10.70 20.95
N ASP A 210 0.70 10.40 20.88
CA ASP A 210 1.75 11.19 21.51
C ASP A 210 2.42 12.20 20.56
N SER A 211 1.89 12.35 19.33
CA SER A 211 2.40 13.28 18.32
C SER A 211 2.36 14.72 18.82
N GLU A 212 3.46 15.44 18.63
CA GLU A 212 3.58 16.86 18.96
C GLU A 212 3.69 17.71 17.69
N ILE A 213 3.11 18.91 17.71
CA ILE A 213 3.27 19.87 16.61
C ILE A 213 4.73 20.25 16.48
N GLY A 214 5.26 20.19 15.26
CA GLY A 214 6.67 20.41 14.96
C GLY A 214 7.51 19.13 14.93
N GLN A 215 6.96 17.97 15.34
CA GLN A 215 7.66 16.70 15.27
C GLN A 215 8.00 16.35 13.82
N GLN A 216 9.27 16.02 13.58
CA GLN A 216 9.75 15.60 12.26
C GLN A 216 9.43 14.14 12.01
N VAL A 217 8.88 13.87 10.83
CA VAL A 217 8.61 12.53 10.30
C VAL A 217 8.98 12.53 8.81
N ALA A 218 8.90 11.38 8.17
CA ALA A 218 8.91 11.31 6.72
C ALA A 218 7.77 10.43 6.24
N ILE A 219 7.42 10.57 4.96
CA ILE A 219 6.55 9.64 4.28
C ILE A 219 7.23 9.12 3.01
N MET A 220 6.87 7.90 2.62
CA MET A 220 7.30 7.29 1.38
C MET A 220 6.10 6.77 0.57
N GLY A 221 6.08 7.05 -0.73
CA GLY A 221 5.03 6.66 -1.66
C GLY A 221 4.61 7.82 -2.57
N PRO A 222 3.33 7.93 -2.98
CA PRO A 222 2.21 7.07 -2.58
C PRO A 222 2.13 5.76 -3.38
N GLY A 223 1.32 4.82 -2.92
CA GLY A 223 0.96 3.59 -3.61
C GLY A 223 -0.41 3.06 -3.18
N GLY A 224 -0.73 1.80 -3.51
CA GLY A 224 -1.94 1.14 -3.01
C GLY A 224 -3.18 1.26 -3.88
N GLY A 225 -3.08 1.83 -5.08
CA GLY A 225 -4.22 2.02 -5.97
C GLY A 225 -5.20 3.07 -5.44
N GLY A 226 -6.39 3.15 -6.05
CA GLY A 226 -7.43 4.12 -5.70
C GLY A 226 -8.84 3.61 -5.95
N LEU A 227 -9.82 4.52 -5.92
CA LEU A 227 -11.22 4.19 -6.21
C LEU A 227 -11.34 3.39 -7.52
N PRO A 228 -11.80 2.13 -7.52
CA PRO A 228 -11.80 1.30 -8.73
C PRO A 228 -12.75 1.85 -9.80
N ALA A 229 -12.41 1.62 -11.06
CA ALA A 229 -13.26 1.98 -12.19
C ALA A 229 -14.43 0.99 -12.32
N ALA A 230 -15.48 1.21 -11.55
CA ALA A 230 -16.70 0.39 -11.52
C ALA A 230 -17.95 1.27 -11.41
N GLN A 231 -19.09 0.73 -11.82
CA GLN A 231 -20.39 1.40 -11.69
C GLN A 231 -20.98 1.17 -10.29
N ASP A 232 -20.79 -0.03 -9.75
CA ASP A 232 -21.27 -0.43 -8.43
C ASP A 232 -20.11 -0.96 -7.59
N ILE A 233 -20.02 -0.55 -6.33
CA ILE A 233 -19.00 -1.03 -5.38
C ILE A 233 -19.67 -1.51 -4.09
N PHE A 234 -19.22 -2.67 -3.62
CA PHE A 234 -19.48 -3.18 -2.27
C PHE A 234 -18.20 -3.09 -1.44
N PHE A 235 -18.17 -2.18 -0.48
CA PHE A 235 -17.08 -2.02 0.49
C PHE A 235 -17.35 -2.86 1.73
N ALA A 236 -16.29 -3.41 2.31
CA ALA A 236 -16.35 -3.96 3.66
C ALA A 236 -15.00 -3.88 4.37
N GLY A 237 -15.02 -3.78 5.70
CA GLY A 237 -13.80 -3.77 6.49
C GLY A 237 -14.02 -3.35 7.94
N ASP A 238 -12.93 -3.33 8.70
CA ASP A 238 -12.88 -2.79 10.05
C ASP A 238 -12.44 -1.31 10.07
N GLU A 239 -12.22 -0.72 11.24
CA GLU A 239 -11.85 0.70 11.34
C GLU A 239 -10.49 1.03 10.71
N SER A 240 -9.61 0.05 10.53
CA SER A 240 -8.35 0.28 9.82
C SER A 240 -8.58 0.59 8.34
N ALA A 241 -9.67 0.06 7.77
CA ALA A 241 -10.07 0.26 6.38
C ALA A 241 -10.96 1.50 6.18
N LEU A 242 -11.63 1.97 7.24
CA LEU A 242 -12.55 3.10 7.21
C LEU A 242 -11.97 4.37 6.55
N PRO A 243 -10.71 4.79 6.81
CA PRO A 243 -10.12 5.95 6.11
C PRO A 243 -10.09 5.82 4.58
N ALA A 244 -9.81 4.61 4.06
CA ALA A 244 -9.76 4.34 2.63
C ALA A 244 -11.17 4.33 2.01
N ILE A 245 -12.12 3.68 2.68
CA ILE A 245 -13.54 3.67 2.27
C ILE A 245 -14.07 5.11 2.26
N ALA A 246 -13.81 5.90 3.30
CA ALA A 246 -14.30 7.27 3.40
C ALA A 246 -13.74 8.17 2.30
N ARG A 247 -12.44 8.07 1.99
CA ARG A 247 -11.82 8.81 0.87
C ARG A 247 -12.42 8.38 -0.47
N MET A 248 -12.59 7.07 -0.71
CA MET A 248 -13.18 6.57 -1.95
C MET A 248 -14.63 7.03 -2.14
N VAL A 249 -15.44 7.06 -1.07
CA VAL A 249 -16.81 7.59 -1.11
C VAL A 249 -16.83 9.08 -1.45
N GLU A 250 -15.92 9.87 -0.89
CA GLU A 250 -15.78 11.31 -1.18
C GLU A 250 -15.35 11.58 -2.63
N GLU A 251 -14.44 10.76 -3.17
CA GLU A 251 -13.93 10.87 -4.55
C GLU A 251 -14.90 10.31 -5.61
N ALA A 252 -15.89 9.50 -5.20
CA ALA A 252 -16.77 8.82 -6.12
C ALA A 252 -17.65 9.80 -6.93
N PRO A 253 -17.76 9.60 -8.26
CA PRO A 253 -18.67 10.39 -9.07
C PRO A 253 -20.13 10.08 -8.70
N SER A 254 -21.02 11.05 -8.91
CA SER A 254 -22.45 10.95 -8.56
C SER A 254 -23.22 9.83 -9.28
N SER A 255 -22.61 9.21 -10.30
CA SER A 255 -23.20 8.08 -11.02
C SER A 255 -23.01 6.76 -10.29
N MET A 256 -22.03 6.63 -9.39
CA MET A 256 -21.65 5.35 -8.78
C MET A 256 -22.64 4.93 -7.68
N THR A 257 -22.97 3.64 -7.60
CA THR A 257 -23.73 3.06 -6.48
C THR A 257 -22.76 2.44 -5.48
N MET A 258 -22.93 2.74 -4.19
CA MET A 258 -22.05 2.22 -3.15
C MET A 258 -22.83 1.61 -1.99
N ARG A 259 -22.40 0.44 -1.55
CA ARG A 259 -22.83 -0.20 -0.29
C ARG A 259 -21.59 -0.47 0.56
N ALA A 260 -21.70 -0.32 1.88
CA ALA A 260 -20.60 -0.58 2.80
C ALA A 260 -21.08 -1.38 4.02
N ILE A 261 -20.28 -2.35 4.46
CA ILE A 261 -20.40 -2.99 5.78
C ILE A 261 -19.14 -2.67 6.56
N ILE A 262 -19.24 -1.88 7.62
CA ILE A 262 -18.08 -1.40 8.36
C ILE A 262 -18.21 -1.83 9.81
N GLU A 263 -17.23 -2.59 10.28
CA GLU A 263 -17.11 -2.94 11.68
C GLU A 263 -16.36 -1.83 12.43
N VAL A 264 -16.95 -1.34 13.51
CA VAL A 264 -16.37 -0.40 14.45
C VAL A 264 -16.53 -0.89 15.87
N GLU A 265 -15.81 -0.30 16.82
CA GLU A 265 -15.98 -0.62 18.24
C GLU A 265 -17.42 -0.42 18.69
N ASP A 266 -17.96 0.78 18.51
CA ASP A 266 -19.31 1.16 18.94
C ASP A 266 -19.87 2.32 18.11
N ALA A 267 -21.10 2.76 18.40
CA ALA A 267 -21.78 3.83 17.67
C ALA A 267 -21.05 5.19 17.72
N GLY A 268 -20.17 5.42 18.71
CA GLY A 268 -19.35 6.63 18.80
C GLY A 268 -18.22 6.68 17.76
N GLU A 269 -17.90 5.54 17.15
CA GLU A 269 -16.90 5.42 16.08
C GLU A 269 -17.50 5.57 14.67
N GLU A 270 -18.84 5.65 14.55
CA GLU A 270 -19.49 5.88 13.26
C GLU A 270 -19.13 7.25 12.69
N GLN A 271 -18.65 7.27 11.44
CA GLN A 271 -18.28 8.50 10.75
C GLN A 271 -19.24 8.77 9.59
N PRO A 272 -19.71 10.02 9.41
CA PRO A 272 -20.53 10.34 8.25
C PRO A 272 -19.72 10.21 6.96
N LEU A 273 -20.12 9.27 6.10
CA LEU A 273 -19.53 9.12 4.76
C LEU A 273 -20.28 10.01 3.78
N ARG A 274 -19.68 11.14 3.41
CA ARG A 274 -20.29 12.16 2.55
C ARG A 274 -19.61 12.14 1.19
N GLY A 275 -20.38 11.98 0.12
CA GLY A 275 -19.89 12.03 -1.25
C GLY A 275 -20.92 12.63 -2.19
N LEU A 276 -20.59 12.70 -3.48
CA LEU A 276 -21.56 13.11 -4.51
C LEU A 276 -22.62 12.03 -4.76
N SER A 277 -22.26 10.77 -4.55
CA SER A 277 -23.16 9.62 -4.53
C SER A 277 -23.51 9.21 -3.11
N PRO A 278 -24.78 8.84 -2.81
CA PRO A 278 -25.11 8.24 -1.54
C PRO A 278 -24.45 6.87 -1.40
N VAL A 279 -23.97 6.55 -0.20
CA VAL A 279 -23.52 5.22 0.19
C VAL A 279 -24.50 4.66 1.22
N HIS A 280 -24.94 3.42 1.03
CA HIS A 280 -25.71 2.71 2.05
C HIS A 280 -24.75 1.98 2.99
N VAL A 281 -24.62 2.47 4.22
CA VAL A 281 -23.70 1.92 5.22
C VAL A 281 -24.46 1.09 6.25
N GLU A 282 -23.97 -0.12 6.49
CA GLU A 282 -24.32 -0.94 7.63
C GLU A 282 -23.15 -0.93 8.61
N TRP A 283 -23.37 -0.42 9.81
CA TRP A 283 -22.40 -0.43 10.89
C TRP A 283 -22.56 -1.67 11.75
N LEU A 284 -21.46 -2.37 11.98
CA LEU A 284 -21.38 -3.47 12.95
C LEU A 284 -20.61 -2.97 14.16
N HIS A 285 -21.14 -3.19 15.36
CA HIS A 285 -20.55 -2.70 16.61
C HIS A 285 -19.96 -3.87 17.40
N ARG A 286 -18.63 -3.94 17.48
CA ARG A 286 -17.93 -5.00 18.23
C ARG A 286 -18.32 -5.04 19.70
N SER A 287 -18.61 -3.90 20.33
CA SER A 287 -19.04 -3.83 21.72
C SER A 287 -20.35 -4.58 22.00
N SER A 288 -21.13 -4.86 20.96
CA SER A 288 -22.41 -5.58 21.04
C SER A 288 -22.27 -7.07 20.76
N TYR A 289 -21.07 -7.55 20.39
CA TYR A 289 -20.83 -8.97 20.13
C TYR A 289 -20.84 -9.77 21.43
N SER A 290 -21.36 -10.98 21.39
CA SER A 290 -21.37 -11.89 22.53
C SER A 290 -19.98 -12.48 22.76
N VAL A 291 -19.68 -12.85 24.01
CA VAL A 291 -18.43 -13.56 24.33
C VAL A 291 -18.39 -14.88 23.54
N GLY A 292 -17.40 -15.02 22.66
CA GLY A 292 -17.23 -16.19 21.79
C GLY A 292 -17.70 -15.97 20.34
N ASP A 293 -18.36 -14.85 20.04
CA ASP A 293 -18.60 -14.45 18.66
C ASP A 293 -17.24 -14.16 18.00
N ALA A 294 -16.92 -14.94 16.98
CA ALA A 294 -15.76 -14.74 16.13
C ALA A 294 -16.24 -14.55 14.69
N TYR A 295 -15.47 -13.80 13.90
CA TYR A 295 -15.75 -13.64 12.47
C TYR A 295 -17.09 -12.98 12.11
N VAL A 296 -17.68 -12.17 13.01
CA VAL A 296 -18.99 -11.53 12.78
C VAL A 296 -18.99 -10.67 11.50
N LEU A 297 -17.98 -9.81 11.31
CA LEU A 297 -17.81 -9.05 10.07
C LEU A 297 -17.77 -9.97 8.85
N VAL A 298 -16.94 -11.01 8.89
CA VAL A 298 -16.76 -11.95 7.78
C VAL A 298 -18.05 -12.68 7.43
N ASP A 299 -18.78 -13.18 8.42
CA ASP A 299 -20.02 -13.92 8.20
C ASP A 299 -21.13 -13.01 7.68
N ARG A 300 -21.16 -11.75 8.15
CA ARG A 300 -22.10 -10.75 7.63
C ARG A 300 -21.78 -10.38 6.18
N VAL A 301 -20.50 -10.21 5.84
CA VAL A 301 -20.03 -9.95 4.48
C VAL A 301 -20.36 -11.10 3.54
N LYS A 302 -20.04 -12.36 3.91
CA LYS A 302 -20.41 -13.54 3.11
C LYS A 302 -21.91 -13.65 2.88
N THR A 303 -22.71 -13.26 3.87
CA THR A 303 -24.17 -13.25 3.74
C THR A 303 -24.61 -12.18 2.75
N ALA A 304 -24.09 -10.96 2.85
CA ALA A 304 -24.40 -9.88 1.92
C ALA A 304 -23.98 -10.20 0.49
N LEU A 305 -22.82 -10.84 0.29
CA LEU A 305 -22.29 -11.18 -1.02
C LEU A 305 -23.19 -12.13 -1.82
N LYS A 306 -24.16 -12.82 -1.19
CA LYS A 306 -25.16 -13.63 -1.91
C LYS A 306 -26.08 -12.78 -2.79
N ASP A 307 -26.26 -11.51 -2.43
CA ASP A 307 -27.11 -10.53 -3.12
C ASP A 307 -26.26 -9.43 -3.81
N VAL A 308 -25.00 -9.74 -4.13
CA VAL A 308 -24.08 -8.85 -4.83
C VAL A 308 -23.80 -9.42 -6.22
N GLU A 309 -24.33 -8.74 -7.23
CA GLU A 309 -24.11 -9.07 -8.65
C GLU A 309 -22.62 -9.23 -9.00
N ASP A 310 -22.32 -10.10 -9.96
CA ASP A 310 -20.94 -10.45 -10.33
C ASP A 310 -20.13 -9.25 -10.86
N GLU A 311 -20.79 -8.31 -11.52
CA GLU A 311 -20.16 -7.09 -12.05
C GLU A 311 -19.85 -6.03 -10.98
N THR A 312 -20.42 -6.15 -9.78
CA THR A 312 -20.12 -5.22 -8.67
C THR A 312 -18.65 -5.38 -8.27
N PHE A 313 -17.94 -4.29 -8.04
CA PHE A 313 -16.58 -4.39 -7.51
C PHE A 313 -16.63 -4.68 -6.00
N VAL A 314 -15.96 -5.73 -5.54
CA VAL A 314 -15.86 -6.07 -4.12
C VAL A 314 -14.56 -5.51 -3.54
N TRP A 315 -14.66 -4.61 -2.57
CA TRP A 315 -13.51 -4.06 -1.88
C TRP A 315 -13.55 -4.48 -0.41
N PHE A 316 -12.55 -5.21 0.05
CA PHE A 316 -12.45 -5.67 1.43
C PHE A 316 -11.04 -5.43 1.99
N ALA A 317 -10.96 -4.82 3.18
CA ALA A 317 -9.71 -4.74 3.92
C ALA A 317 -9.91 -4.83 5.43
N GLY A 318 -8.93 -5.41 6.13
CA GLY A 318 -8.99 -5.60 7.58
C GLY A 318 -7.94 -6.60 8.06
N GLU A 319 -8.30 -7.41 9.05
CA GLU A 319 -7.44 -8.43 9.65
C GLU A 319 -7.09 -9.58 8.67
N LYS A 320 -5.88 -10.15 8.79
CA LYS A 320 -5.33 -11.16 7.89
C LYS A 320 -6.14 -12.46 7.80
N ALA A 321 -6.59 -13.03 8.91
CA ALA A 321 -7.43 -14.23 8.93
C ALA A 321 -8.81 -13.98 8.30
N ASP A 322 -9.37 -12.80 8.51
CA ASP A 322 -10.62 -12.38 7.86
C ASP A 322 -10.45 -12.27 6.34
N VAL A 323 -9.40 -11.59 5.89
CA VAL A 323 -9.02 -11.48 4.49
C VAL A 323 -8.84 -12.85 3.84
N ARG A 324 -8.13 -13.78 4.49
CA ARG A 324 -7.95 -15.15 4.00
C ARG A 324 -9.29 -15.85 3.81
N THR A 325 -10.21 -15.65 4.73
CA THR A 325 -11.54 -16.26 4.69
C THR A 325 -12.41 -15.67 3.58
N ILE A 326 -12.37 -14.34 3.37
CA ILE A 326 -13.07 -13.66 2.27
C ILE A 326 -12.49 -14.05 0.91
N LYS A 327 -11.15 -14.07 0.75
CA LYS A 327 -10.49 -14.53 -0.49
C LYS A 327 -10.93 -15.93 -0.88
N ARG A 328 -10.94 -16.87 0.07
CA ARG A 328 -11.42 -18.24 -0.17
C ARG A 328 -12.87 -18.26 -0.62
N HIS A 329 -13.74 -17.50 0.04
CA HIS A 329 -15.16 -17.43 -0.31
C HIS A 329 -15.40 -16.90 -1.74
N LEU A 330 -14.71 -15.82 -2.13
CA LEU A 330 -14.82 -15.26 -3.48
C LEU A 330 -14.30 -16.23 -4.55
N ALA A 331 -13.22 -16.96 -4.25
CA ALA A 331 -12.69 -18.00 -5.14
C ALA A 331 -13.65 -19.18 -5.31
N GLU A 332 -14.28 -19.67 -4.24
CA GLU A 332 -15.31 -20.71 -4.28
C GLU A 332 -16.52 -20.30 -5.13
N LYS A 333 -16.78 -19.00 -5.26
CA LYS A 333 -17.83 -18.42 -6.10
C LYS A 333 -17.37 -18.05 -7.51
N ALA A 334 -16.12 -18.37 -7.86
CA ALA A 334 -15.51 -18.03 -9.15
C ALA A 334 -15.62 -16.53 -9.52
N ARG A 335 -15.56 -15.64 -8.52
CA ARG A 335 -15.58 -14.19 -8.73
C ARG A 335 -14.34 -13.77 -9.55
N ASP A 336 -14.54 -12.90 -10.55
CA ASP A 336 -13.43 -12.35 -11.32
C ASP A 336 -12.43 -11.60 -10.42
N ARG A 337 -11.14 -11.91 -10.55
CA ARG A 337 -10.04 -11.25 -9.83
C ARG A 337 -9.93 -9.77 -10.17
N ARG A 338 -10.37 -9.35 -11.36
CA ARG A 338 -10.39 -7.93 -11.78
C ARG A 338 -11.54 -7.13 -11.15
N ARG A 339 -12.51 -7.81 -10.54
CA ARG A 339 -13.68 -7.21 -9.87
C ARG A 339 -13.56 -7.24 -8.34
N GLN A 340 -12.34 -7.39 -7.82
CA GLN A 340 -12.13 -7.42 -6.38
C GLN A 340 -10.80 -6.79 -5.96
N TYR A 341 -10.80 -6.18 -4.78
CA TYR A 341 -9.63 -5.82 -4.01
C TYR A 341 -9.80 -6.41 -2.61
N VAL A 342 -8.91 -7.31 -2.20
CA VAL A 342 -8.97 -7.94 -0.88
C VAL A 342 -7.57 -7.93 -0.26
N ALA A 343 -7.35 -7.07 0.73
CA ALA A 343 -6.02 -6.82 1.30
C ALA A 343 -6.05 -6.85 2.83
N TRP A 344 -5.02 -7.45 3.45
CA TRP A 344 -4.85 -7.35 4.90
C TRP A 344 -4.14 -6.05 5.24
N TYR A 345 -4.67 -5.33 6.22
CA TYR A 345 -4.06 -4.10 6.73
C TYR A 345 -3.30 -4.37 8.03
N TRP A 346 -3.71 -5.40 8.77
CA TRP A 346 -3.07 -5.81 10.01
C TRP A 346 -3.23 -7.31 10.23
N GLU A 347 -2.47 -7.82 11.18
CA GLU A 347 -2.51 -9.21 11.64
C GLU A 347 -2.50 -9.17 13.15
N LYS A 348 -3.36 -9.98 13.77
CA LYS A 348 -3.31 -10.17 15.21
C LYS A 348 -2.08 -11.00 15.56
N GLU A 349 -1.25 -10.51 16.48
CA GLU A 349 -0.17 -11.31 17.05
C GLU A 349 -0.75 -12.56 17.72
N SER A 350 -0.20 -13.72 17.35
CA SER A 350 -0.69 -15.05 17.74
C SER A 350 -0.20 -15.49 19.11
#